data_AF-A0A345P5P0-F1
#
_entry.id   AF-A0A345P5P0-F1
#
_cell.length_a   1.000
_cell.length_b   1.000
_cell.length_c   1.000
_cell.angle_alpha   90.00
_cell.angle_beta   90.00
_cell.angle_gamma   90.00
#
_symmetry.space_group_name_H-M   'P 1'
#
loop_
_entity.id
_entity.type
_entity.pdbx_description
1 polymer ?
#
loop_
_entity_poly.entity_id
_entity_poly.type
_entity_poly.pdbx_seq_one_letter_code
_entity_poly.pdbx_strand_id
1 'polypeptide(L)'
;MVETLSASFQKTRGGAIEVNGIEVFPSFRIQLEKGNHRFILSRLQVKSRFLQGVRIGIKKGVLIVNEQQIQDAVLWADTSPDKVELLVKAKSGCELIVWNIWKIDDLMQAWVGNAGIVIKKTDDAIILECSDGVGEIDFSNLIIELKKT
;
A
#
# COMPACT_ATOMS: atom_id res chain seq x y z
N MET A 1 -13.22 -24.48 5.99
CA MET A 1 -12.83 -23.07 6.14
C MET A 1 -12.21 -22.66 4.82
N VAL A 2 -12.70 -21.61 4.17
CA VAL A 2 -12.08 -21.11 2.92
C VAL A 2 -10.72 -20.51 3.30
N GLU A 3 -9.68 -20.80 2.52
CA GLU A 3 -8.34 -20.26 2.76
C GLU A 3 -8.34 -18.74 2.49
N THR A 4 -7.75 -17.97 3.41
CA THR A 4 -7.65 -16.50 3.25
C THR A 4 -6.46 -16.10 2.39
N LEU A 5 -6.46 -14.87 1.87
CA LEU A 5 -5.31 -14.34 1.13
C LEU A 5 -4.04 -14.35 1.98
N SER A 6 -4.13 -13.97 3.26
CA SER A 6 -2.99 -13.98 4.18
C SER A 6 -2.35 -15.36 4.34
N ALA A 7 -3.16 -16.43 4.41
CA ALA A 7 -2.65 -17.80 4.50
C ALA A 7 -1.94 -18.21 3.20
N SER A 8 -2.50 -17.81 2.05
CA SER A 8 -1.88 -18.04 0.74
C SER A 8 -0.55 -17.29 0.60
N PHE A 9 -0.48 -16.03 1.03
CA PHE A 9 0.76 -15.25 1.07
C PHE A 9 1.83 -15.87 1.98
N GLN A 10 1.44 -16.47 3.11
CA GLN A 10 2.39 -17.17 3.98
C GLN A 10 3.03 -18.35 3.26
N LYS A 11 2.27 -19.12 2.47
CA LYS A 11 2.79 -20.24 1.66
C LYS A 11 3.79 -19.76 0.60
N THR A 12 3.60 -18.57 0.03
CA THR A 12 4.53 -17.95 -0.94
C THR A 12 5.62 -17.09 -0.30
N ARG A 13 5.71 -17.06 1.05
CA ARG A 13 6.63 -16.21 1.80
C ARG A 13 6.51 -14.72 1.46
N GLY A 14 5.28 -14.26 1.24
CA GLY A 14 4.95 -12.88 0.89
C GLY A 14 5.07 -12.56 -0.60
N GLY A 15 5.20 -13.58 -1.45
CA GLY A 15 5.10 -13.44 -2.91
C GLY A 15 3.66 -13.24 -3.38
N ALA A 16 3.49 -12.90 -4.65
CA ALA A 16 2.19 -12.79 -5.27
C ALA A 16 1.43 -14.13 -5.27
N ILE A 17 0.10 -14.06 -5.32
CA ILE A 17 -0.80 -15.21 -5.48
C ILE A 17 -1.80 -14.92 -6.60
N GLU A 18 -2.33 -15.96 -7.22
CA GLU A 18 -3.39 -15.83 -8.22
C GLU A 18 -4.76 -16.08 -7.57
N VAL A 19 -5.71 -15.17 -7.80
CA VAL A 19 -7.11 -15.28 -7.36
C VAL A 19 -7.99 -15.02 -8.56
N ASN A 20 -8.73 -16.03 -9.03
CA ASN A 20 -9.61 -15.95 -10.20
C ASN A 20 -8.90 -15.38 -11.45
N GLY A 21 -7.65 -15.76 -11.69
CA GLY A 21 -6.83 -15.27 -12.82
C GLY A 21 -6.26 -13.86 -12.63
N ILE A 22 -6.41 -13.27 -11.45
CA ILE A 22 -5.85 -11.95 -11.11
C ILE A 22 -4.68 -12.14 -10.14
N GLU A 23 -3.55 -11.49 -10.43
CA GLU A 23 -2.41 -11.47 -9.53
C GLU A 23 -2.65 -10.48 -8.38
N VAL A 24 -2.52 -10.98 -7.14
CA VAL A 24 -2.74 -10.23 -5.91
C VAL A 24 -1.48 -10.24 -5.06
N PHE A 25 -1.18 -9.10 -4.43
CA PHE A 25 0.05 -8.88 -3.67
C PHE A 25 -0.27 -8.46 -2.23
N PRO A 26 0.58 -8.78 -1.25
CA PRO A 26 0.41 -8.27 0.11
C PRO A 26 0.86 -6.80 0.25
N SER A 27 1.67 -6.31 -0.67
CA SER A 27 2.22 -4.96 -0.69
C SER A 27 2.72 -4.62 -2.09
N PHE A 28 2.58 -3.36 -2.50
CA PHE A 28 3.28 -2.83 -3.65
C PHE A 28 4.72 -2.48 -3.29
N ARG A 29 5.69 -2.82 -4.16
CA ARG A 29 7.12 -2.60 -3.93
C ARG A 29 7.82 -2.10 -5.19
N ILE A 30 8.66 -1.08 -5.04
CA ILE A 30 9.53 -0.59 -6.12
C ILE A 30 10.96 -0.42 -5.63
N GLN A 31 11.89 -0.89 -6.45
CA GLN A 31 13.31 -0.57 -6.30
C GLN A 31 13.57 0.79 -6.94
N LEU A 32 14.25 1.65 -6.21
CA LEU A 32 14.63 2.99 -6.63
C LEU A 32 16.15 3.08 -6.65
N GLU A 33 16.68 3.63 -7.74
CA GLU A 33 18.11 3.88 -7.86
C GLU A 33 18.55 5.04 -6.96
N LYS A 34 19.87 5.25 -6.86
CA LYS A 34 20.44 6.40 -6.15
C LYS A 34 19.85 7.71 -6.72
N GLY A 35 19.44 8.61 -5.85
CA GLY A 35 18.91 9.91 -6.22
C GLY A 35 17.71 10.35 -5.39
N ASN A 36 17.04 11.39 -5.88
CA ASN A 36 15.80 11.90 -5.29
C ASN A 36 14.64 11.50 -6.19
N HIS A 37 13.63 10.86 -5.63
CA HIS A 37 12.42 10.43 -6.34
C HIS A 37 11.22 11.09 -5.68
N ARG A 38 10.40 11.80 -6.47
CA ARG A 38 9.18 12.43 -6.00
C ARG A 38 7.97 11.66 -6.49
N PHE A 39 6.99 11.54 -5.61
CA PHE A 39 5.71 10.94 -5.92
C PHE A 39 4.59 11.78 -5.34
N ILE A 40 3.42 11.73 -5.99
CA ILE A 40 2.15 12.10 -5.40
C ILE A 40 1.41 10.80 -5.11
N LEU A 41 1.01 10.62 -3.86
CA LEU A 41 0.06 9.59 -3.47
C LEU A 41 -1.32 10.23 -3.38
N SER A 42 -2.26 9.74 -4.19
CA SER A 42 -3.67 10.15 -4.16
C SER A 42 -4.54 9.03 -3.61
N ARG A 43 -5.39 9.32 -2.64
CA ARG A 43 -6.49 8.45 -2.21
C ARG A 43 -7.68 8.73 -3.11
N LEU A 44 -8.00 7.78 -4.00
CA LEU A 44 -9.07 7.94 -4.98
C LEU A 44 -10.43 7.48 -4.43
N GLN A 45 -10.43 6.48 -3.55
CA GLN A 45 -11.66 5.93 -2.98
C GLN A 45 -11.41 5.31 -1.61
N VAL A 46 -12.39 5.46 -0.71
CA VAL A 46 -12.55 4.66 0.52
C VAL A 46 -13.97 4.11 0.55
N LYS A 47 -14.11 2.79 0.55
CA LYS A 47 -15.40 2.10 0.57
C LYS A 47 -15.35 0.89 1.49
N SER A 48 -15.27 1.15 2.79
CA SER A 48 -15.30 0.13 3.84
C SER A 48 -15.98 0.70 5.08
N ARG A 49 -16.53 -0.19 5.91
CA ARG A 49 -17.03 0.16 7.25
C ARG A 49 -15.90 0.44 8.24
N PHE A 50 -14.69 -0.05 7.95
CA PHE A 50 -13.50 0.18 8.77
C PHE A 50 -12.75 1.40 8.26
N LEU A 51 -12.20 2.19 9.18
CA LEU A 51 -11.33 3.31 8.83
C LEU A 51 -10.12 2.79 8.05
N GLN A 52 -9.99 3.21 6.80
CA GLN A 52 -8.90 2.80 5.91
C GLN A 52 -7.72 3.77 5.99
N GLY A 53 -6.54 3.26 5.70
CA GLY A 53 -5.32 4.04 5.58
C GLY A 53 -4.35 3.39 4.61
N VAL A 54 -3.30 4.12 4.28
CA VAL A 54 -2.15 3.60 3.56
C VAL A 54 -0.91 3.75 4.43
N ARG A 55 -0.06 2.74 4.42
CA ARG A 55 1.23 2.76 5.09
C ARG A 55 2.34 2.68 4.05
N ILE A 56 3.36 3.51 4.24
CA ILE A 56 4.45 3.70 3.30
C ILE A 56 5.75 3.46 4.06
N GLY A 57 6.48 2.41 3.70
CA GLY A 57 7.77 2.07 4.28
C GLY A 57 8.89 2.31 3.28
N ILE A 58 10.07 2.66 3.77
CA ILE A 58 11.29 2.74 2.98
C ILE A 58 12.37 1.84 3.60
N LYS A 59 13.12 1.10 2.77
CA LYS A 59 14.33 0.38 3.19
C LYS A 59 15.56 0.99 2.53
N LYS A 60 16.61 1.24 3.31
CA LYS A 60 17.90 1.80 2.84
C LYS A 60 17.78 3.17 2.16
N GLY A 61 16.72 3.93 2.48
CA GLY A 61 16.48 5.28 2.00
C GLY A 61 15.93 6.17 3.11
N VAL A 62 15.56 7.40 2.76
CA VAL A 62 14.84 8.31 3.66
C VAL A 62 13.56 8.74 2.94
N LEU A 63 12.42 8.56 3.60
CA LEU A 63 11.14 9.06 3.13
C LEU A 63 10.90 10.41 3.79
N ILE A 64 10.50 11.41 3.01
CA ILE A 64 10.09 12.72 3.49
C ILE A 64 8.62 12.89 3.15
N VAL A 65 7.81 13.12 4.17
CA VAL A 65 6.38 13.41 4.08
C VAL A 65 6.10 14.59 4.99
N ASN A 66 5.40 15.61 4.49
CA ASN A 66 5.11 16.82 5.27
C ASN A 66 6.37 17.40 5.96
N GLU A 67 7.46 17.54 5.20
CA GLU A 67 8.78 18.02 5.65
C GLU A 67 9.49 17.16 6.71
N GLN A 68 8.86 16.08 7.19
CA GLN A 68 9.43 15.18 8.19
C GLN A 68 10.19 14.03 7.54
N GLN A 69 11.40 13.76 8.02
CA GLN A 69 12.19 12.59 7.63
C GLN A 69 11.77 11.38 8.48
N ILE A 70 11.18 10.39 7.83
CA ILE A 70 10.64 9.19 8.46
C ILE A 70 11.04 7.94 7.64
N GLN A 71 10.99 6.77 8.29
CA GLN A 71 11.21 5.47 7.62
C GLN A 71 9.89 4.77 7.28
N ASP A 72 8.83 5.18 7.95
CA ASP A 72 7.52 4.55 7.91
C ASP A 72 6.46 5.63 8.17
N ALA A 73 5.57 5.83 7.21
CA ALA A 73 4.50 6.82 7.24
C ALA A 73 3.15 6.13 7.28
N VAL A 74 2.23 6.66 8.07
CA VAL A 74 0.84 6.18 8.15
C VAL A 74 -0.08 7.32 7.77
N LEU A 75 -0.89 7.12 6.73
CA LEU A 75 -1.83 8.12 6.20
C LEU A 75 -3.26 7.58 6.31
N TRP A 76 -3.95 7.92 7.40
CA TRP A 76 -5.35 7.53 7.62
C TRP A 76 -6.31 8.43 6.85
N ALA A 77 -7.45 7.87 6.42
CA ALA A 77 -8.45 8.61 5.62
C ALA A 77 -9.08 9.80 6.36
N ASP A 78 -9.13 9.76 7.68
CA ASP A 78 -9.75 10.78 8.52
C ASP A 78 -8.80 11.92 8.91
N THR A 79 -7.48 11.68 8.90
CA THR A 79 -6.47 12.61 9.42
C THR A 79 -5.42 13.04 8.40
N SER A 80 -5.35 12.41 7.24
CA SER A 80 -4.45 12.80 6.15
C SER A 80 -5.23 13.37 4.96
N PRO A 81 -4.67 14.34 4.22
CA PRO A 81 -5.24 14.80 2.97
C PRO A 81 -5.36 13.66 1.94
N ASP A 82 -6.27 13.81 0.98
CA ASP A 82 -6.40 12.86 -0.12
C ASP A 82 -5.18 12.84 -1.04
N LYS A 83 -4.40 13.93 -1.11
CA LYS A 83 -3.16 14.00 -1.89
C LYS A 83 -2.00 14.33 -0.97
N VAL A 84 -0.97 13.49 -1.00
CA VAL A 84 0.23 13.65 -0.19
C VAL A 84 1.46 13.55 -1.08
N GLU A 85 2.31 14.58 -1.01
CA GLU A 85 3.61 14.56 -1.67
C GLU A 85 4.61 13.72 -0.87
N LEU A 86 5.34 12.87 -1.58
CA LEU A 86 6.38 12.01 -1.03
C LEU A 86 7.70 12.36 -1.72
N LEU A 87 8.76 12.55 -0.93
CA LEU A 87 10.12 12.62 -1.43
C LEU A 87 10.95 11.49 -0.85
N VAL A 88 11.43 10.60 -1.71
CA VAL A 88 12.36 9.54 -1.35
C VAL A 88 13.78 9.95 -1.70
N LYS A 89 14.66 9.99 -0.70
CA LYS A 89 16.10 10.20 -0.88
C LYS A 89 16.83 8.87 -0.76
N ALA A 90 17.45 8.45 -1.84
CA ALA A 90 18.16 7.19 -1.98
C ALA A 90 19.67 7.47 -2.08
N LYS A 91 20.42 7.24 -0.98
CA LYS A 91 21.90 7.42 -0.99
C LYS A 91 22.60 6.37 -1.87
N SER A 92 22.02 5.18 -1.92
CA SER A 92 22.27 4.07 -2.83
C SER A 92 20.90 3.53 -3.28
N GLY A 93 20.83 2.34 -3.90
CA GLY A 93 19.53 1.72 -4.19
C GLY A 93 18.68 1.51 -2.92
N CYS A 94 17.39 1.82 -2.99
CA CYS A 94 16.44 1.66 -1.89
C CYS A 94 15.13 1.01 -2.36
N GLU A 95 14.32 0.52 -1.42
CA GLU A 95 13.02 -0.11 -1.70
C GLU A 95 11.90 0.71 -1.04
N LEU A 96 10.99 1.26 -1.84
CA LEU A 96 9.73 1.85 -1.37
C LEU A 96 8.64 0.77 -1.35
N ILE A 97 7.90 0.70 -0.26
CA ILE A 97 6.87 -0.30 0.01
C ILE A 97 5.58 0.43 0.38
N VAL A 98 4.47 0.09 -0.27
CA VAL A 98 3.15 0.68 -0.01
C VAL A 98 2.15 -0.44 0.24
N TRP A 99 1.35 -0.33 1.29
CA TRP A 99 0.29 -1.29 1.58
C TRP A 99 -0.91 -0.65 2.29
N ASN A 100 -2.08 -1.27 2.15
CA ASN A 100 -3.28 -0.83 2.85
C ASN A 100 -3.26 -1.28 4.31
N ILE A 101 -3.88 -0.45 5.15
CA ILE A 101 -4.11 -0.71 6.56
C ILE A 101 -5.55 -0.31 6.89
N TRP A 102 -6.11 -0.88 7.95
CA TRP A 102 -7.43 -0.51 8.45
C TRP A 102 -7.46 -0.57 9.98
N LYS A 103 -8.48 0.01 10.62
CA LYS A 103 -8.68 -0.10 12.08
C LYS A 103 -9.86 -1.00 12.44
N ILE A 104 -9.67 -1.86 13.43
CA ILE A 104 -10.72 -2.59 14.14
C ILE A 104 -10.50 -2.32 15.63
N ASP A 105 -11.50 -1.77 16.33
CA ASP A 105 -11.41 -1.42 17.75
C ASP A 105 -10.12 -0.65 18.11
N ASP A 106 -9.85 0.41 17.34
CA ASP A 106 -8.65 1.26 17.39
C ASP A 106 -7.30 0.57 17.09
N LEU A 107 -7.28 -0.74 16.87
CA LEU A 107 -6.08 -1.47 16.49
C LEU A 107 -5.86 -1.41 14.98
N MET A 108 -4.68 -0.93 14.58
CA MET A 108 -4.22 -0.97 13.18
C MET A 108 -3.97 -2.41 12.75
N GLN A 109 -4.61 -2.81 11.66
CA GLN A 109 -4.50 -4.11 11.02
C GLN A 109 -3.77 -3.99 9.68
N ALA A 110 -3.04 -5.04 9.30
CA ALA A 110 -2.37 -5.18 8.01
C ALA A 110 -2.10 -6.67 7.73
N TRP A 111 -2.11 -7.08 6.46
CA TRP A 111 -1.66 -8.41 6.01
C TRP A 111 -2.37 -9.63 6.62
N VAL A 112 -3.52 -9.44 7.24
CA VAL A 112 -4.34 -10.51 7.83
C VAL A 112 -5.64 -10.70 7.07
N GLY A 113 -6.20 -11.91 7.15
CA GLY A 113 -7.46 -12.25 6.49
C GLY A 113 -7.37 -12.11 4.98
N ASN A 114 -8.35 -11.44 4.38
CA ASN A 114 -8.45 -11.25 2.93
C ASN A 114 -7.81 -9.94 2.43
N ALA A 115 -6.83 -9.42 3.19
CA ALA A 115 -6.12 -8.22 2.79
C ALA A 115 -5.20 -8.51 1.61
N GLY A 116 -5.27 -7.69 0.57
CA GLY A 116 -4.47 -7.85 -0.63
C GLY A 116 -4.64 -6.67 -1.58
N ILE A 117 -3.73 -6.58 -2.56
CA ILE A 117 -3.62 -5.46 -3.48
C ILE A 117 -3.54 -5.99 -4.91
N VAL A 118 -4.44 -5.55 -5.76
CA VAL A 118 -4.30 -5.66 -7.21
C VAL A 118 -3.58 -4.40 -7.71
N ILE A 119 -2.50 -4.60 -8.48
CA ILE A 119 -1.68 -3.51 -8.98
C ILE A 119 -1.99 -3.30 -10.47
N LYS A 120 -2.47 -2.11 -10.83
CA LYS A 120 -2.65 -1.70 -12.24
C LYS A 120 -1.64 -0.62 -12.57
N LYS A 121 -0.80 -0.87 -13.57
CA LYS A 121 0.17 0.11 -14.08
C LYS A 121 -0.41 0.79 -15.32
N THR A 122 -0.36 2.11 -15.35
CA THR A 122 -0.59 2.92 -16.54
C THR A 122 0.73 3.58 -16.96
N ASP A 123 0.73 4.31 -18.07
CA ASP A 123 1.92 5.04 -18.52
C ASP A 123 2.35 6.12 -17.51
N ASP A 124 1.40 6.68 -16.77
CA ASP A 124 1.61 7.83 -15.88
C ASP A 124 1.55 7.51 -14.38
N ALA A 125 0.97 6.38 -13.99
CA ALA A 125 0.65 6.11 -12.59
C ALA A 125 0.53 4.62 -12.28
N ILE A 126 0.48 4.34 -10.97
CA ILE A 126 0.26 3.00 -10.44
C ILE A 126 -0.96 3.05 -9.54
N ILE A 127 -1.99 2.29 -9.88
CA ILE A 127 -3.22 2.16 -9.11
C ILE A 127 -3.13 0.90 -8.25
N LEU A 128 -3.41 1.05 -6.96
CA LEU A 128 -3.47 -0.01 -5.96
C LEU A 128 -4.93 -0.17 -5.53
N GLU A 129 -5.57 -1.24 -5.99
CA GLU A 129 -6.93 -1.62 -5.60
C GLU A 129 -6.82 -2.61 -4.44
N CYS A 130 -7.25 -2.18 -3.26
CA CYS A 130 -6.95 -2.87 -2.02
C CYS A 130 -8.22 -3.47 -1.41
N SER A 131 -8.15 -4.74 -1.05
CA SER A 131 -9.09 -5.40 -0.15
C SER A 131 -8.59 -5.24 1.28
N ASP A 132 -9.48 -4.89 2.19
CA ASP A 132 -9.19 -5.03 3.62
C ASP A 132 -9.32 -6.50 4.05
N GLY A 133 -8.91 -6.80 5.27
CA GLY A 133 -8.81 -8.18 5.74
C GLY A 133 -10.13 -8.84 6.13
N VAL A 134 -11.27 -8.15 6.05
CA VAL A 134 -12.48 -8.55 6.76
C VAL A 134 -13.61 -8.96 5.83
N GLY A 135 -14.08 -10.19 5.97
CA GLY A 135 -15.18 -10.72 5.15
C GLY A 135 -14.70 -11.18 3.79
N GLU A 136 -15.51 -10.98 2.76
CA GLU A 136 -15.18 -11.34 1.38
C GLU A 136 -14.14 -10.40 0.78
N ILE A 137 -13.41 -10.88 -0.23
CA ILE A 137 -12.41 -10.07 -0.95
C ILE A 137 -13.14 -8.94 -1.70
N ASP A 138 -12.76 -7.69 -1.43
CA ASP A 138 -13.29 -6.51 -2.12
C ASP A 138 -12.18 -5.49 -2.36
N PHE A 139 -11.54 -5.55 -3.54
CA PHE A 139 -10.46 -4.63 -3.93
C PHE A 139 -10.91 -3.17 -4.11
N SER A 140 -12.20 -2.86 -3.92
CA SER A 140 -12.72 -1.49 -3.91
C SER A 140 -12.69 -0.83 -2.52
N ASN A 141 -12.29 -1.55 -1.46
CA ASN A 141 -12.26 -1.01 -0.09
C ASN A 141 -11.38 0.25 0.04
N LEU A 142 -10.24 0.26 -0.65
CA LEU A 142 -9.36 1.42 -0.76
C LEU A 142 -8.71 1.43 -2.15
N ILE A 143 -8.82 2.54 -2.87
CA ILE A 143 -8.11 2.76 -4.14
C ILE A 143 -7.12 3.89 -3.96
N ILE A 144 -5.84 3.59 -4.19
CA ILE A 144 -4.73 4.54 -4.13
C ILE A 144 -4.09 4.67 -5.50
N GLU A 145 -3.70 5.87 -5.87
CA GLU A 145 -2.83 6.16 -7.00
C GLU A 145 -1.46 6.62 -6.49
N LEU A 146 -0.39 6.09 -7.07
CA LEU A 146 0.97 6.57 -6.91
C LEU A 146 1.50 7.04 -8.26
N LYS A 147 1.74 8.35 -8.38
CA LYS A 147 2.25 8.99 -9.58
C LYS A 147 3.64 9.55 -9.33
N LYS A 148 4.60 9.26 -10.21
CA LYS A 148 5.94 9.86 -10.15
C LYS A 148 5.90 11.29 -10.72
N THR A 149 6.64 12.22 -10.14
CA THR A 149 6.68 13.64 -10.54
C THR A 149 8.10 14.17 -10.69
#